data_AF-A0A0D6E9R4-F1
#
_entry.id   AF-A0A0D6E9R4-F1
#
_cell.length_a   1.000
_cell.length_b   1.000
_cell.length_c   1.000
_cell.angle_alpha   90.00
_cell.angle_beta   90.00
_cell.angle_gamma   90.00
#
_symmetry.space_group_name_H-M   'P 1'
#
loop_
_entity.id
_entity.type
_entity.pdbx_description
1 polymer ?
#
loop_
_entity_poly.entity_id
_entity_poly.type
_entity_poly.pdbx_seq_one_letter_code
_entity_poly.pdbx_strand_id
1 'polypeptide(L)'
;MTIPYPEHIAVVVTTFVTVVIAVLLHYEALWLISRQIEKSRRPHRQRILGMAFGVLMTHIVEIWLFGVTGWWLTDQLSIGALHGYDSFNVLDYIFFSAVTYTTVGYGDIYAMGPVRFLYGTLALTGFVLITWSASFTFIEMQKHWRVGR
;
A
#
# COMPACT_ATOMS: atom_id res chain seq x y z
N MET A 1 24.98 27.56 -7.77
CA MET A 1 24.40 26.53 -8.64
C MET A 1 23.18 25.94 -7.94
N THR A 2 21.99 26.42 -8.29
CA THR A 2 20.73 25.80 -7.87
C THR A 2 20.57 24.49 -8.61
N ILE A 3 20.42 23.36 -7.91
CA ILE A 3 20.11 22.08 -8.54
C ILE A 3 18.81 22.29 -9.34
N PRO A 4 18.76 22.02 -10.67
CA PRO A 4 17.56 22.30 -11.49
C PRO A 4 16.37 21.38 -11.22
N TYR A 5 16.52 20.41 -10.31
CA TYR A 5 15.56 19.31 -10.08
C TYR A 5 15.28 19.04 -8.58
N PRO A 6 15.11 20.06 -7.71
CA PRO A 6 14.96 19.82 -6.28
C PRO A 6 13.67 19.04 -5.97
N GLU A 7 12.62 19.28 -6.75
CA GLU A 7 11.33 18.59 -6.65
C GLU A 7 11.43 17.10 -6.99
N HIS A 8 12.21 16.74 -8.01
CA HIS A 8 12.43 15.33 -8.36
C HIS A 8 13.18 14.58 -7.26
N ILE A 9 14.20 15.21 -6.67
CA ILE A 9 14.94 14.62 -5.55
C ILE A 9 14.01 14.46 -4.34
N ALA A 10 13.21 15.48 -4.03
CA ALA A 10 12.23 15.41 -2.95
C ALA A 10 11.29 14.21 -3.14
N VAL A 11 10.68 14.06 -4.31
CA VAL A 11 9.78 12.93 -4.60
C VAL A 11 10.49 11.59 -4.50
N VAL A 12 11.70 11.46 -5.02
CA VAL A 12 12.46 10.19 -4.94
C VAL A 12 12.72 9.81 -3.48
N VAL A 13 13.19 10.77 -2.67
CA VAL A 13 13.47 10.54 -1.25
C VAL A 13 12.18 10.21 -0.49
N THR A 14 11.11 10.98 -0.67
CA THR A 14 9.84 10.72 0.01
C THR A 14 9.22 9.39 -0.43
N THR A 15 9.34 9.03 -1.72
CA THR A 15 8.89 7.74 -2.25
C THR A 15 9.66 6.61 -1.59
N PHE A 16 11.00 6.70 -1.53
CA PHE A 16 11.84 5.70 -0.88
C PHE A 16 11.45 5.51 0.60
N VAL A 17 11.32 6.61 1.35
CA VAL A 17 10.88 6.57 2.76
C VAL A 17 9.50 5.93 2.89
N THR A 18 8.55 6.30 2.03
CA THR A 18 7.18 5.74 2.05
C THR A 18 7.18 4.24 1.77
N VAL A 19 7.98 3.78 0.81
CA VAL A 19 8.15 2.34 0.51
C VAL A 19 8.75 1.60 1.69
N VAL A 20 9.79 2.14 2.32
CA VAL A 20 10.40 1.52 3.52
C VAL A 20 9.38 1.40 4.64
N ILE A 21 8.61 2.46 4.91
CA ILE A 21 7.55 2.44 5.93
C ILE A 21 6.48 1.41 5.57
N ALA A 22 6.03 1.35 4.32
CA ALA A 22 5.04 0.39 3.87
C ALA A 22 5.52 -1.06 4.05
N VAL A 23 6.75 -1.37 3.65
CA VAL A 23 7.32 -2.73 3.79
C VAL A 23 7.48 -3.13 5.26
N LEU A 24 7.93 -2.21 6.12
CA LEU A 24 8.04 -2.47 7.56
C LEU A 24 6.67 -2.67 8.21
N LEU A 25 5.70 -1.81 7.87
CA LEU A 25 4.32 -1.94 8.32
C LEU A 25 3.73 -3.29 7.91
N HIS A 26 3.93 -3.68 6.64
CA HIS A 26 3.49 -4.96 6.11
C HIS A 26 4.06 -6.13 6.91
N TYR A 27 5.39 -6.13 7.07
CA TYR A 27 6.12 -7.17 7.77
C TYR A 27 5.63 -7.33 9.22
N GLU A 28 5.57 -6.22 9.96
CA GLU A 28 5.10 -6.21 11.36
C GLU A 28 3.65 -6.68 11.46
N ALA A 29 2.79 -6.25 10.54
CA ALA A 29 1.41 -6.70 10.50
C ALA A 29 1.29 -8.21 10.26
N LEU A 30 2.03 -8.77 9.29
CA LEU A 30 2.04 -10.22 9.04
C LEU A 30 2.61 -10.99 10.24
N TRP A 31 3.67 -10.49 10.87
CA TRP A 31 4.24 -11.08 12.07
C TRP A 31 3.23 -11.10 13.22
N LEU A 32 2.55 -9.98 13.48
CA LEU A 32 1.47 -9.89 14.46
C LEU A 32 0.33 -10.85 14.11
N ILE A 33 -0.15 -10.86 12.87
CA ILE A 33 -1.23 -11.76 12.44
C ILE A 33 -0.84 -13.22 12.68
N SER A 34 0.37 -13.64 12.29
CA SER A 34 0.89 -14.99 12.51
C SER A 34 0.92 -15.35 14.00
N ARG A 35 1.48 -14.47 14.84
CA ARG A 35 1.54 -14.67 16.30
C ARG A 35 0.15 -14.77 16.94
N GLN A 36 -0.81 -13.99 16.45
CA GLN A 36 -2.18 -14.01 16.93
C GLN A 36 -2.89 -15.31 16.55
N ILE A 37 -2.63 -15.82 15.34
CA ILE A 37 -3.13 -17.11 14.85
C ILE A 37 -2.59 -18.24 15.73
N GLU A 38 -1.28 -18.31 15.95
CA GLU A 38 -0.65 -19.39 16.74
C GLU A 38 -1.15 -19.46 18.18
N LYS A 39 -1.39 -18.31 18.83
CA LYS A 39 -1.88 -18.24 20.21
C LYS A 39 -3.39 -18.46 20.35
N SER A 40 -4.13 -18.42 19.24
CA SER A 40 -5.59 -18.43 19.29
C SER A 40 -6.16 -19.83 19.52
N ARG A 41 -6.99 -19.96 20.56
CA ARG A 41 -7.82 -21.15 20.82
C ARG A 41 -9.14 -21.17 20.04
N ARG A 42 -9.36 -20.19 19.14
CA ARG A 42 -10.59 -20.10 18.35
C ARG A 42 -10.68 -21.24 17.32
N PRO A 43 -11.89 -21.60 16.87
CA PRO A 43 -12.07 -22.55 15.78
C PRO A 43 -11.32 -22.14 14.51
N HIS A 44 -10.84 -23.13 13.76
CA HIS A 44 -10.03 -22.96 12.55
C HIS A 44 -10.58 -21.92 11.57
N ARG A 45 -11.89 -21.98 11.29
CA ARG A 45 -12.58 -21.05 10.38
C ARG A 45 -12.47 -19.58 10.82
N GLN A 46 -12.58 -19.30 12.12
CA GLN A 46 -12.48 -17.93 12.64
C GLN A 46 -11.06 -17.38 12.54
N ARG A 47 -10.05 -18.23 12.73
CA ARG A 47 -8.64 -17.85 12.60
C ARG A 47 -8.29 -17.46 11.17
N ILE A 48 -8.71 -18.25 10.18
CA ILE A 48 -8.48 -17.95 8.75
C ILE A 48 -9.19 -16.66 8.35
N LEU A 49 -10.46 -16.47 8.74
CA LEU A 49 -11.18 -15.23 8.43
C LEU A 49 -10.53 -14.02 9.10
N GLY A 50 -10.12 -14.14 10.36
CA GLY A 50 -9.40 -13.07 11.06
C GLY A 50 -8.08 -12.70 10.39
N MET A 51 -7.33 -13.69 9.90
CA MET A 51 -6.13 -13.47 9.08
C MET A 51 -6.45 -12.70 7.80
N ALA A 52 -7.45 -13.15 7.04
CA ALA A 52 -7.83 -12.51 5.78
C ALA A 52 -8.25 -11.05 5.97
N PHE A 53 -9.08 -10.76 6.97
CA PHE A 53 -9.45 -9.38 7.30
C PHE A 53 -8.26 -8.56 7.82
N GLY A 54 -7.37 -9.17 8.62
CA GLY A 54 -6.14 -8.51 9.07
C GLY A 54 -5.26 -8.05 7.91
N VAL A 55 -5.00 -8.95 6.96
CA VAL A 55 -4.23 -8.66 5.74
C VAL A 55 -4.91 -7.56 4.90
N LEU A 56 -6.23 -7.62 4.73
CA LEU A 56 -6.97 -6.58 4.02
C LEU A 56 -6.84 -5.21 4.70
N MET A 57 -6.92 -5.16 6.04
CA MET A 57 -6.72 -3.90 6.77
C MET A 57 -5.30 -3.37 6.61
N THR A 58 -4.28 -4.23 6.64
CA THR A 58 -2.89 -3.86 6.37
C THR A 58 -2.75 -3.14 5.03
N HIS A 59 -3.32 -3.73 3.97
CA HIS A 59 -3.29 -3.12 2.63
C HIS A 59 -4.06 -1.80 2.55
N ILE A 60 -5.18 -1.67 3.25
CA ILE A 60 -5.88 -0.37 3.32
C ILE A 60 -4.97 0.68 3.96
N VAL A 61 -4.29 0.37 5.06
CA VAL A 61 -3.37 1.32 5.70
C VAL A 61 -2.22 1.71 4.77
N GLU A 62 -1.67 0.77 4.01
CA GLU A 62 -0.61 1.03 3.02
C GLU A 62 -1.12 1.93 1.88
N ILE A 63 -2.33 1.69 1.38
CA ILE A 63 -2.98 2.55 0.38
C ILE A 63 -3.15 3.97 0.90
N TRP A 64 -3.59 4.13 2.16
CA TRP A 64 -3.75 5.43 2.79
C TRP A 64 -2.41 6.13 2.98
N LEU A 65 -1.37 5.41 3.40
CA LEU A 65 -0.02 5.94 3.52
C LEU A 65 0.45 6.58 2.21
N PHE A 66 0.33 5.87 1.08
CA PHE A 66 0.71 6.42 -0.22
C PHE A 66 -0.23 7.52 -0.72
N GLY A 67 -1.53 7.41 -0.45
CA GLY A 67 -2.53 8.43 -0.81
C GLY A 67 -2.28 9.76 -0.10
N VAL A 68 -2.00 9.72 1.20
CA VAL A 68 -1.66 10.90 2.01
C VAL A 68 -0.31 11.48 1.58
N THR A 69 0.71 10.64 1.31
CA THR A 69 1.99 11.13 0.77
C THR A 69 1.79 11.84 -0.57
N GLY A 70 0.97 11.29 -1.47
CA GLY A 70 0.63 11.89 -2.75
C GLY A 70 -0.05 13.25 -2.58
N TRP A 71 -1.11 13.31 -1.77
CA TRP A 71 -1.81 14.56 -1.42
C TRP A 71 -0.85 15.60 -0.83
N TRP A 72 0.01 15.20 0.11
CA TRP A 72 0.96 16.11 0.74
C TRP A 72 1.97 16.69 -0.27
N LEU A 73 2.49 15.86 -1.17
CA LEU A 73 3.42 16.32 -2.22
C LEU A 73 2.75 17.28 -3.22
N THR A 74 1.53 16.99 -3.67
CA THR A 74 0.88 17.80 -4.71
C THR A 74 0.18 19.04 -4.15
N ASP A 75 -0.61 18.89 -3.09
CA ASP A 75 -1.49 19.94 -2.58
C ASP A 75 -0.75 20.91 -1.64
N GLN A 76 0.18 20.40 -0.83
CA GLN A 76 0.89 21.21 0.17
C GLN A 76 2.24 21.73 -0.33
N LEU A 77 2.94 20.95 -1.17
CA LEU A 77 4.26 21.30 -1.69
C LEU A 77 4.25 21.70 -3.19
N SER A 78 3.11 21.59 -3.87
CA SER A 78 2.97 21.89 -5.30
C SER A 78 3.91 21.08 -6.20
N ILE A 79 4.30 19.87 -5.78
CA ILE A 79 5.19 18.98 -6.53
C ILE A 79 4.37 18.00 -7.36
N GLY A 80 4.18 18.34 -8.64
CA GLY A 80 3.32 17.59 -9.55
C GLY A 80 1.84 17.83 -9.30
N ALA A 81 0.98 17.09 -10.01
CA ALA A 81 -0.47 17.22 -9.92
C ALA A 81 -1.19 15.93 -10.31
N LEU A 82 -2.43 15.77 -9.86
CA LEU A 82 -3.38 14.82 -10.45
C LEU A 82 -4.29 15.56 -11.44
N HIS A 83 -4.61 14.88 -12.53
CA HIS A 83 -5.54 15.33 -13.56
C HIS A 83 -6.60 14.27 -13.82
N GLY A 84 -7.73 14.69 -14.37
CA GLY A 84 -8.87 13.80 -14.64
C GLY A 84 -10.20 14.43 -14.21
N TYR A 85 -10.19 15.10 -13.05
CA TYR A 85 -11.34 15.80 -12.48
C TYR A 85 -11.07 17.32 -12.42
N ASP A 86 -12.14 18.10 -12.24
CA ASP A 86 -12.07 19.57 -12.12
C ASP A 86 -11.44 20.03 -10.80
N SER A 87 -11.58 19.23 -9.74
CA SER A 87 -10.99 19.47 -8.42
C SER A 87 -10.74 18.14 -7.71
N PHE A 88 -9.74 18.13 -6.82
CA PHE A 88 -9.36 16.95 -6.06
C PHE A 88 -9.45 17.23 -4.56
N ASN A 89 -10.01 16.28 -3.83
CA ASN A 89 -9.97 16.22 -2.37
C ASN A 89 -9.06 15.05 -1.93
N VAL A 90 -8.77 14.95 -0.62
CA VAL A 90 -7.87 13.91 -0.06
C VAL A 90 -8.32 12.49 -0.40
N LEU A 91 -9.63 12.22 -0.44
CA LEU A 91 -10.14 10.88 -0.76
C LEU A 91 -9.91 10.51 -2.22
N ASP A 92 -9.82 11.48 -3.14
CA ASP A 92 -9.48 11.22 -4.53
C ASP A 92 -8.02 10.76 -4.68
N TYR A 93 -7.10 11.29 -3.86
CA TYR A 93 -5.72 10.81 -3.78
C TYR A 93 -5.63 9.39 -3.21
N ILE A 94 -6.46 9.07 -2.20
CA ILE A 94 -6.55 7.72 -1.62
C ILE A 94 -7.14 6.75 -2.63
N PHE A 95 -8.17 7.15 -3.37
CA PHE A 95 -8.76 6.37 -4.45
C PHE A 95 -7.74 6.10 -5.56
N PHE A 96 -7.04 7.15 -6.03
CA PHE A 96 -5.99 7.01 -7.03
C PHE A 96 -4.84 6.11 -6.55
N SER A 97 -4.47 6.22 -5.27
CA SER A 97 -3.53 5.30 -4.61
C SER A 97 -4.05 3.87 -4.63
N ALA A 98 -5.32 3.63 -4.30
CA ALA A 98 -5.91 2.30 -4.27
C ALA A 98 -5.89 1.61 -5.64
N VAL A 99 -6.32 2.31 -6.69
CA VAL A 99 -6.38 1.75 -8.06
C VAL A 99 -4.99 1.54 -8.65
N THR A 100 -4.00 2.34 -8.22
CA THR A 100 -2.61 2.20 -8.62
C THR A 100 -1.93 1.05 -7.88
N TYR A 101 -2.10 1.00 -6.55
CA TYR A 101 -1.57 -0.04 -5.66
C TYR A 101 -2.03 -1.45 -6.07
N THR A 102 -3.31 -1.57 -6.43
CA THR A 102 -3.92 -2.83 -6.88
C THR A 102 -3.72 -3.11 -8.37
N THR A 103 -3.01 -2.22 -9.09
CA THR A 103 -2.74 -2.32 -10.54
C THR A 103 -3.99 -2.31 -11.43
N VAL A 104 -5.13 -1.84 -10.91
CA VAL A 104 -6.40 -1.72 -11.65
C VAL A 104 -6.34 -0.60 -12.69
N GLY A 105 -5.90 0.59 -12.28
CA GLY A 105 -5.68 1.73 -13.17
C GLY A 105 -6.85 2.12 -14.08
N TYR A 106 -7.99 2.56 -13.51
CA TYR A 106 -9.18 2.95 -14.30
C TYR A 106 -8.94 4.03 -15.37
N GLY A 107 -7.87 4.82 -15.24
CA GLY A 107 -7.42 5.78 -16.26
C GLY A 107 -8.22 7.09 -16.31
N ASP A 108 -9.19 7.25 -15.41
CA ASP A 108 -9.95 8.49 -15.20
C ASP A 108 -9.12 9.55 -14.47
N ILE A 109 -8.23 9.12 -13.56
CA ILE A 109 -7.25 9.96 -12.87
C ILE A 109 -5.83 9.56 -13.31
N TYR A 110 -4.96 10.54 -13.55
CA TYR A 110 -3.55 10.31 -13.87
C TYR A 110 -2.63 11.37 -13.26
N ALA A 111 -1.41 10.95 -12.92
CA ALA A 111 -0.39 11.82 -12.34
C ALA A 111 0.43 12.58 -13.41
N MET A 112 0.74 13.84 -13.13
CA MET A 112 1.56 14.74 -13.94
C MET A 112 2.73 15.29 -13.14
N GLY A 113 3.87 15.50 -13.79
CA GLY A 113 5.08 16.05 -13.16
C GLY A 113 5.85 15.03 -12.30
N PRO A 114 6.67 15.50 -11.33
CA PRO A 114 7.58 14.65 -10.55
C PRO A 114 6.86 13.53 -9.77
N VAL A 115 5.64 13.76 -9.28
CA VAL A 115 4.87 12.81 -8.46
C VAL A 115 4.55 11.48 -9.18
N ARG A 116 4.69 11.42 -10.51
CA ARG A 116 4.61 10.18 -11.28
C ARG A 116 5.55 9.09 -10.75
N PHE A 117 6.72 9.47 -10.22
CA PHE A 117 7.66 8.52 -9.64
C PHE A 117 7.05 7.80 -8.42
N LEU A 118 6.38 8.53 -7.53
CA LEU A 118 5.68 7.95 -6.37
C LEU A 118 4.66 6.91 -6.82
N TYR A 119 3.77 7.28 -7.74
CA TYR A 119 2.67 6.39 -8.18
C TYR A 119 3.16 5.22 -9.04
N GLY A 120 4.22 5.41 -9.85
CA GLY A 120 4.87 4.31 -10.56
C GLY A 120 5.50 3.29 -9.59
N THR A 121 6.20 3.76 -8.56
CA THR A 121 6.78 2.88 -7.53
C THR A 121 5.69 2.26 -6.63
N LEU A 122 4.60 2.99 -6.37
CA LEU A 122 3.43 2.49 -5.65
C LEU A 122 2.84 1.24 -6.33
N ALA A 123 2.64 1.26 -7.65
CA ALA A 123 2.10 0.12 -8.38
C ALA A 123 2.95 -1.14 -8.21
N LEU A 124 4.28 -0.99 -8.33
CA LEU A 124 5.22 -2.09 -8.11
C LEU A 124 5.19 -2.58 -6.65
N THR A 125 5.21 -1.64 -5.69
CA THR A 125 5.20 -1.95 -4.26
C THR A 125 3.92 -2.69 -3.88
N GLY A 126 2.75 -2.20 -4.29
CA GLY A 126 1.48 -2.82 -3.99
C GLY A 126 1.35 -4.23 -4.58
N PHE A 127 1.79 -4.42 -5.83
CA PHE A 127 1.85 -5.74 -6.44
C PHE A 127 2.71 -6.74 -5.63
N VAL A 128 3.90 -6.32 -5.19
CA VAL A 128 4.78 -7.16 -4.36
C VAL A 128 4.16 -7.47 -3.01
N LEU A 129 3.58 -6.49 -2.32
CA LEU A 129 2.99 -6.70 -1.00
C LEU A 129 1.74 -7.59 -1.06
N ILE A 130 0.88 -7.44 -2.07
CA ILE A 130 -0.29 -8.31 -2.28
C ILE A 130 0.16 -9.76 -2.53
N THR A 131 1.15 -9.97 -3.39
CA THR A 131 1.64 -11.33 -3.71
C THR A 131 2.38 -11.98 -2.53
N TRP A 132 3.10 -11.19 -1.73
CA TRP A 132 3.69 -11.65 -0.47
C TRP A 132 2.60 -12.08 0.53
N SER A 133 1.54 -11.29 0.69
CA SER A 133 0.39 -11.62 1.53
C SER A 133 -0.35 -12.88 1.10
N ALA A 134 -0.51 -13.10 -0.20
CA ALA A 134 -1.09 -14.34 -0.73
C ALA A 134 -0.23 -15.56 -0.38
N SER A 135 1.10 -15.44 -0.52
CA SER A 135 2.05 -16.50 -0.19
C SER A 135 2.04 -16.81 1.32
N PHE A 136 2.04 -15.78 2.16
CA PHE A 136 1.88 -15.91 3.61
C PHE A 136 0.59 -16.63 3.98
N THR A 137 -0.53 -16.20 3.42
CA THR A 137 -1.86 -16.78 3.67
C THR A 137 -1.90 -18.25 3.27
N PHE A 138 -1.33 -18.59 2.11
CA PHE A 138 -1.21 -19.97 1.65
C PHE A 138 -0.42 -20.86 2.63
N ILE A 139 0.74 -20.38 3.09
CA ILE A 139 1.58 -21.10 4.07
C ILE A 139 0.82 -21.32 5.38
N GLU A 140 0.17 -20.29 5.91
CA GLU A 140 -0.63 -20.42 7.14
C GLU A 140 -1.81 -21.39 6.97
N MET A 141 -2.51 -21.33 5.84
CA MET A 141 -3.58 -22.29 5.53
C MET A 141 -3.06 -23.73 5.48
N GLN A 142 -1.89 -23.98 4.88
CA GLN A 142 -1.27 -25.31 4.84
C GLN A 142 -0.91 -25.84 6.24
N LYS A 143 -0.38 -24.98 7.12
CA LYS A 143 -0.05 -25.36 8.50
C LYS A 143 -1.29 -25.78 9.30
N HIS A 144 -2.38 -25.02 9.19
CA HIS A 144 -3.54 -25.21 10.07
C HIS A 144 -4.60 -26.17 9.49
N TRP A 145 -4.69 -26.39 8.16
CA TRP A 145 -5.65 -27.35 7.59
C TRP A 145 -5.25 -28.82 7.72
N ARG A 146 -3.96 -29.13 7.82
CA ARG A 146 -3.49 -30.53 7.91
C ARG A 146 -3.73 -31.18 9.28
N VAL A 147 -4.11 -30.41 10.29
CA VAL A 147 -4.38 -30.89 11.67
C VAL A 147 -5.82 -31.45 11.81
N GLY A 148 -6.60 -31.47 10.73
CA GLY A 148 -7.95 -32.06 10.68
C GLY A 148 -8.01 -33.52 10.18
N ARG A 149 -6.90 -34.27 10.24
CA ARG A 149 -6.89 -35.73 10.00
C ARG A 149 -6.29 -36.45 11.20
#